data_AF-A0A7C0VI91-F1
#
_entry.id   AF-A0A7C0VI91-F1
#
_cell.length_a   1.000
_cell.length_b   1.000
_cell.length_c   1.000
_cell.angle_alpha   90.00
_cell.angle_beta   90.00
_cell.angle_gamma   90.00
#
_symmetry.space_group_name_H-M   'P 1'
#
loop_
_entity.id
_entity.type
_entity.pdbx_description
1 polymer ?
#
loop_
_entity_poly.entity_id
_entity_poly.type
_entity_poly.pdbx_seq_one_letter_code
_entity_poly.pdbx_strand_id
1 'polypeptide(L)'
;MMDHLYILWTNNQLETAKKMVFMYGKNSLLRGWWDQVTIIIWGAATKLASENEQIQDGLKDLQDTGVKLLACRACAEQLGVDEVLEKLGVKVIYTGELMTRLLKDNEKLLTV
;
A
#
# COMPACT_ATOMS: atom_id res chain seq x y z
N MET A 1 5.21 15.41 -17.50
CA MET A 1 4.81 14.00 -17.38
C MET A 1 4.91 13.71 -15.90
N MET A 2 3.88 13.12 -15.28
CA MET A 2 3.84 12.95 -13.82
C MET A 2 4.27 11.53 -13.48
N ASP A 3 5.36 11.37 -12.76
CA ASP A 3 5.96 10.07 -12.49
C ASP A 3 5.25 9.40 -11.29
N HIS A 4 4.59 8.27 -11.53
CA HIS A 4 3.82 7.54 -10.52
C HIS A 4 4.42 6.17 -10.23
N LEU A 5 4.84 5.97 -8.99
CA LEU A 5 5.24 4.67 -8.45
C LEU A 5 4.07 3.94 -7.78
N TYR A 6 3.91 2.67 -8.13
CA TYR A 6 3.06 1.73 -7.41
C TYR A 6 3.93 0.72 -6.66
N ILE A 7 3.65 0.50 -5.38
CA ILE A 7 4.31 -0.52 -4.56
C ILE A 7 3.28 -1.58 -4.19
N LEU A 8 3.42 -2.79 -4.73
CA LEU A 8 2.63 -3.94 -4.34
C LEU A 8 3.30 -4.62 -3.14
N TRP A 9 2.68 -4.50 -1.96
CA TRP A 9 3.18 -5.10 -0.72
C TRP A 9 2.37 -6.35 -0.37
N THR A 10 3.05 -7.50 -0.33
CA THR A 10 2.41 -8.82 -0.25
C THR A 10 2.74 -9.63 1.00
N ASN A 11 3.95 -9.47 1.54
CA ASN A 11 4.44 -10.25 2.68
C ASN A 11 4.07 -9.63 4.05
N ASN A 12 4.14 -10.42 5.11
CA ASN A 12 3.84 -10.00 6.49
C ASN A 12 5.09 -9.80 7.36
N GLN A 13 6.24 -9.49 6.75
CA GLN A 13 7.48 -9.28 7.49
C GLN A 13 7.54 -7.83 8.00
N LEU A 14 7.50 -7.65 9.32
CA LEU A 14 7.47 -6.34 9.96
C LEU A 14 8.62 -5.43 9.53
N GLU A 15 9.85 -5.96 9.49
CA GLU A 15 11.02 -5.17 9.08
C GLU A 15 10.96 -4.78 7.60
N THR A 16 10.49 -5.66 6.72
CA THR A 16 10.32 -5.33 5.29
C THR A 16 9.28 -4.24 5.08
N ALA A 17 8.16 -4.30 5.80
CA ALA A 17 7.15 -3.24 5.77
C ALA A 17 7.75 -1.88 6.20
N LYS A 18 8.45 -1.84 7.34
CA LYS A 18 8.98 -0.59 7.91
C LYS A 18 10.19 -0.04 7.14
N LYS A 19 11.17 -0.89 6.84
CA LYS A 19 12.49 -0.49 6.32
C LYS A 19 12.54 -0.43 4.80
N MET A 20 11.62 -1.10 4.11
CA MET A 20 11.54 -1.07 2.66
C MET A 20 10.28 -0.33 2.21
N VAL A 21 9.08 -0.89 2.44
CA VAL A 21 7.83 -0.36 1.86
C VAL A 21 7.55 1.06 2.34
N PHE A 22 7.56 1.27 3.65
CA PHE A 22 7.19 2.55 4.26
C PHE A 22 8.31 3.57 4.08
N MET A 23 9.55 3.17 4.39
CA MET A 23 10.70 4.06 4.24
C MET A 23 10.86 4.55 2.80
N TYR A 24 10.78 3.67 1.81
CA TYR A 24 10.93 4.07 0.41
C TYR A 24 9.71 4.84 -0.09
N GLY A 25 8.49 4.38 0.21
CA GLY A 25 7.26 5.08 -0.20
C GLY A 25 7.19 6.51 0.33
N LYS A 26 7.48 6.71 1.62
CA LYS A 26 7.51 8.01 2.29
C LYS A 26 8.60 8.92 1.71
N ASN A 27 9.85 8.45 1.65
CA ASN A 27 10.97 9.26 1.17
C ASN A 27 10.86 9.60 -0.32
N SER A 28 10.22 8.74 -1.12
CA SER A 28 10.00 8.99 -2.55
C SER A 28 9.23 10.29 -2.79
N LEU A 29 8.19 10.56 -2.01
CA LEU A 29 7.46 11.82 -2.08
C LEU A 29 8.24 12.97 -1.42
N LEU A 30 8.74 12.77 -0.20
CA LEU A 30 9.43 13.83 0.55
C LEU A 30 10.66 14.39 -0.16
N ARG A 31 11.34 13.56 -0.96
CA ARG A 31 12.54 13.94 -1.71
C ARG A 31 12.25 14.28 -3.17
N GLY A 32 11.00 14.22 -3.61
CA GLY A 32 10.61 14.48 -4.99
C GLY A 32 11.22 13.50 -5.99
N TRP A 33 11.46 12.24 -5.59
CA TRP A 33 11.90 11.19 -6.51
C TRP A 33 10.75 10.68 -7.39
N TRP A 34 9.53 10.76 -6.86
CA TRP A 34 8.30 10.43 -7.55
C TRP A 34 7.28 11.53 -7.26
N ASP A 35 6.47 11.89 -8.26
CA ASP A 35 5.38 12.85 -8.08
C ASP A 35 4.21 12.23 -7.32
N GLN A 36 4.00 10.92 -7.50
CA GLN A 36 2.96 10.16 -6.82
C GLN A 36 3.46 8.78 -6.39
N VAL A 37 2.99 8.34 -5.22
CA VAL A 37 3.21 7.00 -4.71
C VAL A 37 1.88 6.40 -4.26
N THR A 38 1.59 5.19 -4.73
CA THR A 38 0.48 4.37 -4.25
C THR A 38 1.01 3.05 -3.70
N ILE A 39 0.72 2.75 -2.44
CA ILE A 39 0.98 1.42 -1.85
C ILE A 39 -0.30 0.59 -1.95
N ILE A 40 -0.17 -0.62 -2.49
CA ILE A 40 -1.24 -1.60 -2.66
C ILE A 40 -0.98 -2.74 -1.66
N ILE A 41 -1.82 -2.82 -0.64
CA ILE A 41 -1.81 -3.87 0.39
C ILE A 41 -2.58 -5.08 -0.15
N TRP A 42 -1.91 -6.21 -0.32
CA TRP A 42 -2.52 -7.43 -0.84
C TRP A 42 -1.99 -8.66 -0.09
N GLY A 43 -2.84 -9.66 0.15
CA GLY A 43 -2.37 -10.96 0.63
C GLY A 43 -2.00 -10.91 2.10
N ALA A 44 -0.84 -11.48 2.48
CA ALA A 44 -0.44 -11.57 3.89
C ALA A 44 -0.22 -10.19 4.54
N ALA A 45 0.17 -9.19 3.75
CA ALA A 45 0.27 -7.80 4.19
C ALA A 45 -1.06 -7.24 4.74
N THR A 46 -2.20 -7.70 4.23
CA THR A 46 -3.55 -7.28 4.67
C THR A 46 -3.74 -7.54 6.16
N LYS A 47 -3.38 -8.75 6.62
CA LYS A 47 -3.48 -9.15 8.03
C LYS A 47 -2.52 -8.34 8.90
N LEU A 48 -1.27 -8.16 8.45
CA LEU A 48 -0.29 -7.37 9.19
C LEU A 48 -0.74 -5.91 9.34
N ALA A 49 -1.30 -5.32 8.28
CA ALA A 49 -1.85 -3.97 8.28
C ALA A 49 -3.04 -3.79 9.22
N SER A 50 -3.89 -4.80 9.36
CA SER A 50 -5.08 -4.74 10.20
C SER A 50 -4.82 -5.02 11.68
N GLU A 51 -3.80 -5.81 12.02
CA GLU A 51 -3.62 -6.30 13.41
C GLU A 51 -2.46 -5.63 14.17
N ASN A 52 -1.49 -5.03 13.49
CA ASN A 52 -0.29 -4.52 14.15
C ASN A 52 -0.31 -2.98 14.30
N GLU A 53 -0.35 -2.50 15.54
CA GLU A 53 -0.42 -1.06 15.85
C GLU A 53 0.76 -0.25 15.27
N GLN A 54 1.99 -0.79 15.30
CA GLN A 54 3.15 -0.08 14.73
C GLN A 54 3.02 0.09 13.21
N ILE A 55 2.38 -0.88 12.55
CA ILE A 55 2.10 -0.82 11.12
C ILE A 55 1.00 0.19 10.86
N GLN A 56 -0.09 0.17 11.64
CA GLN A 56 -1.19 1.13 11.51
C GLN A 56 -0.72 2.58 11.68
N ASP A 57 0.16 2.85 12.65
CA ASP A 57 0.74 4.17 12.83
C ASP A 57 1.64 4.55 11.65
N GLY A 58 2.41 3.59 11.13
CA GLY A 58 3.17 3.78 9.89
C GLY A 58 2.31 4.10 8.66
N LEU A 59 1.10 3.53 8.57
CA LEU A 59 0.15 3.84 7.48
C LEU A 59 -0.38 5.28 7.58
N LYS A 60 -0.68 5.76 8.79
CA LYS A 60 -1.06 7.17 9.01
C LYS A 60 0.07 8.12 8.61
N ASP A 61 1.29 7.80 9.06
CA ASP A 61 2.51 8.52 8.69
C ASP A 61 2.71 8.62 7.17
N LEU A 62 2.36 7.58 6.43
CA LEU A 62 2.42 7.56 4.97
C LEU A 62 1.35 8.47 4.36
N GLN A 63 0.12 8.39 4.83
CA GLN A 63 -0.99 9.24 4.37
C GLN A 63 -0.69 10.71 4.59
N ASP A 64 -0.12 11.08 5.73
CA ASP A 64 0.25 12.47 6.05
C ASP A 64 1.32 13.03 5.09
N THR A 65 2.14 12.16 4.48
CA THR A 65 3.09 12.56 3.42
C THR A 65 2.49 12.61 2.02
N GLY A 66 1.22 12.24 1.87
CA GLY A 66 0.50 12.19 0.59
C GLY A 66 0.58 10.85 -0.14
N VAL A 67 1.14 9.80 0.48
CA VAL A 67 1.13 8.45 -0.10
C VAL A 67 -0.30 7.93 -0.12
N LYS A 68 -0.75 7.45 -1.29
CA LYS A 68 -2.07 6.83 -1.43
C LYS A 68 -2.00 5.38 -0.98
N LEU A 69 -2.98 4.95 -0.19
CA LEU A 69 -3.09 3.58 0.28
C LEU A 69 -4.32 2.90 -0.33
N LEU A 70 -4.10 1.75 -0.97
CA LEU A 70 -5.13 0.87 -1.48
C LEU A 70 -5.01 -0.50 -0.82
N ALA A 71 -6.12 -1.19 -0.60
CA ALA A 71 -6.11 -2.58 -0.16
C ALA A 71 -7.04 -3.46 -1.01
N CYS A 72 -6.65 -4.73 -1.15
CA CYS A 72 -7.45 -5.75 -1.83
C CYS A 72 -8.72 -6.08 -1.04
N ARG A 73 -9.89 -5.73 -1.59
CA ARG A 73 -11.21 -5.99 -1.01
C ARG A 73 -11.46 -7.47 -0.76
N ALA A 74 -11.17 -8.33 -1.74
CA ALA A 74 -11.36 -9.77 -1.58
C ALA A 74 -10.51 -10.36 -0.44
N CYS A 75 -9.27 -9.89 -0.26
CA CYS A 75 -8.45 -10.32 0.87
C CYS A 75 -9.00 -9.79 2.21
N ALA A 76 -9.43 -8.53 2.25
CA ALA A 76 -9.98 -7.92 3.46
C ALA A 76 -11.28 -8.61 3.91
N GLU A 77 -12.19 -8.92 2.97
CA GLU A 77 -13.43 -9.65 3.21
C GLU A 77 -13.16 -11.07 3.73
N GLN A 78 -12.23 -11.81 3.09
CA GLN A 78 -11.87 -13.17 3.52
C GLN A 78 -11.22 -13.22 4.91
N LEU A 79 -10.52 -12.15 5.30
CA LEU A 79 -9.89 -12.04 6.61
C LEU A 79 -10.77 -11.36 7.66
N GLY A 80 -11.91 -10.77 7.27
CA GLY A 80 -12.82 -10.04 8.16
C GLY A 80 -12.23 -8.73 8.70
N VAL A 81 -11.43 -8.02 7.90
CA VAL A 81 -10.67 -6.82 8.32
C VAL A 81 -10.91 -5.59 7.45
N ASP A 82 -11.91 -5.64 6.58
CA ASP A 82 -12.31 -4.55 5.68
C ASP A 82 -12.65 -3.27 6.47
N GLU A 83 -13.50 -3.36 7.50
CA GLU A 83 -13.83 -2.18 8.31
C GLU A 83 -12.61 -1.59 9.02
N VAL A 84 -11.67 -2.43 9.46
CA VAL A 84 -10.45 -1.97 10.15
C VAL A 84 -9.59 -1.16 9.19
N LEU A 85 -9.39 -1.66 7.97
CA LEU A 85 -8.62 -0.97 6.95
C LEU A 85 -9.29 0.34 6.51
N GLU A 86 -10.62 0.35 6.34
CA GLU A 86 -11.36 1.56 5.99
C GLU A 86 -11.31 2.62 7.11
N LYS A 87 -11.39 2.21 8.39
CA LYS A 87 -11.21 3.11 9.54
C LYS A 87 -9.79 3.71 9.64
N LEU A 88 -8.79 3.01 9.09
CA LEU A 88 -7.42 3.52 8.93
C LEU A 88 -7.26 4.45 7.72
N GLY A 89 -8.34 4.75 6.99
CA GLY A 89 -8.31 5.60 5.80
C GLY A 89 -7.69 4.92 4.58
N VAL A 90 -7.54 3.59 4.59
CA VAL A 90 -7.09 2.82 3.43
C VAL A 90 -8.28 2.60 2.51
N LYS A 91 -8.11 2.90 1.21
CA LYS A 91 -9.18 2.68 0.23
C LYS A 91 -9.23 1.20 -0.18
N VAL A 92 -10.28 0.50 0.25
CA VAL A 92 -10.47 -0.94 -0.02
C VAL A 92 -11.25 -1.15 -1.33
N ILE A 93 -10.61 -1.75 -2.34
CA ILE A 93 -11.20 -1.97 -3.68
C ILE A 93 -10.87 -3.35 -4.23
N TYR A 94 -11.61 -3.82 -5.23
CA TYR A 94 -11.20 -4.99 -6.00
C TYR A 94 -9.97 -4.66 -6.84
N THR A 95 -8.80 -5.04 -6.35
CA THR A 95 -7.50 -4.67 -6.93
C THR A 95 -7.13 -5.44 -8.21
N GLY A 96 -7.89 -6.48 -8.58
CA GLY A 96 -7.62 -7.29 -9.78
C GLY A 96 -7.64 -6.50 -11.08
N GLU A 97 -8.65 -5.65 -11.28
CA GLU A 97 -8.73 -4.79 -12.47
C GLU A 97 -7.62 -3.75 -12.49
N LEU A 98 -7.36 -3.12 -11.34
CA LEU A 98 -6.26 -2.16 -11.19
C LEU A 98 -4.92 -2.81 -11.56
N MET A 99 -4.61 -3.98 -11.01
CA MET A 99 -3.35 -4.67 -11.28
C MET A 99 -3.21 -5.05 -12.75
N THR A 100 -4.29 -5.56 -13.36
CA THR A 100 -4.30 -5.89 -14.79
C THR A 100 -4.01 -4.68 -15.65
N ARG A 101 -4.61 -3.52 -15.31
CA ARG A 101 -4.34 -2.25 -16.00
C ARG A 101 -2.87 -1.84 -15.84
N LEU A 102 -2.36 -1.79 -14.60
CA LEU A 102 -0.98 -1.36 -14.32
C LEU A 102 0.05 -2.15 -15.13
N LEU A 103 -0.12 -3.47 -15.20
CA LEU A 103 0.77 -4.35 -15.94
C LEU A 103 0.67 -4.14 -17.46
N LYS A 104 -0.55 -3.99 -17.99
CA LYS A 104 -0.76 -3.75 -19.44
C LYS A 104 -0.26 -2.40 -19.90
N ASP A 105 -0.37 -1.38 -19.04
CA ASP A 105 0.07 -0.02 -19.32
C ASP A 105 1.57 0.17 -19.07
N ASN A 106 2.28 -0.88 -18.63
CA ASN A 106 3.71 -0.85 -18.28
C ASN A 106 4.05 0.24 -17.24
N GLU A 107 3.15 0.41 -16.28
CA GLU A 107 3.30 1.34 -15.16
C GLU A 107 4.44 0.91 -14.25
N LYS A 108 5.03 1.85 -13.51
CA LYS A 108 6.14 1.57 -12.60
C LYS A 108 5.62 0.87 -11.35
N LEU A 109 5.74 -0.46 -11.35
CA LEU A 109 5.32 -1.33 -10.27
C LEU A 109 6.51 -1.99 -9.58
N LEU A 110 6.61 -1.81 -8.27
CA LEU A 110 7.58 -2.48 -7.40
C LEU A 110 6.87 -3.53 -6.55
N THR A 111 7.23 -4.80 -6.71
CA THR A 111 6.61 -5.91 -5.96
C THR A 111 7.50 -6.32 -4.79
N VAL A 112 6.89 -6.41 -3.59
CA VAL A 112 7.57 -6.64 -2.30
C VAL A 112 6.87 -7.71 -1.48
#